data_AF-A0A0F9AJ98-F1
#
_entry.id   AF-A0A0F9AJ98-F1
#
_cell.length_a   1.000
_cell.length_b   1.000
_cell.length_c   1.000
_cell.angle_alpha   90.00
_cell.angle_beta   90.00
_cell.angle_gamma   90.00
#
_symmetry.space_group_name_H-M   'P 1'
#
loop_
_entity.id
_entity.type
_entity.pdbx_description
1 polymer ?
#
loop_
_entity_poly.entity_id
_entity_poly.type
_entity_poly.pdbx_seq_one_letter_code
_entity_poly.pdbx_strand_id
1 'polypeptide(L)'
;MGYEKIERQLAQFDALVARLNLTIGDSPLAQSIQQVRDFLADREAMAQEDWLAKWDPHFKDFYDSQIAVGRLCDSVTRLQGQADGTLRQYLKKILSGSLTQDFDPQEARDFFYELWIAGILAEAGFSVTLEEPDITVQGNGLSQKLGIACKYPSSEKQIHTHINKALSQLQRHGLQGFVAIGLDQIILRELFGSTFVDFNKGNKHPLDVLQSAIDAEVVKIVGERPKKY
;
A
#
# COMPACT_ATOMS: atom_id res chain seq x y z
N MET A 1 -19.34 -7.23 0.01
CA MET A 1 -18.25 -8.09 -0.47
C MET A 1 -18.00 -9.10 0.63
N GLY A 2 -18.16 -10.41 0.39
CA GLY A 2 -18.00 -11.42 1.44
C GLY A 2 -16.55 -11.51 1.95
N TYR A 3 -16.36 -11.97 3.18
CA TYR A 3 -15.00 -12.14 3.73
C TYR A 3 -14.24 -13.33 3.09
N GLU A 4 -14.89 -14.14 2.25
CA GLU A 4 -14.26 -15.21 1.46
C GLU A 4 -13.03 -14.72 0.68
N LYS A 5 -13.07 -13.45 0.20
CA LYS A 5 -11.92 -12.86 -0.51
C LYS A 5 -10.70 -12.76 0.41
N ILE A 6 -10.87 -12.25 1.64
CA ILE A 6 -9.76 -12.05 2.57
C ILE A 6 -9.26 -13.38 3.14
N GLU A 7 -10.14 -14.36 3.36
CA GLU A 7 -9.75 -15.72 3.76
C GLU A 7 -8.83 -16.37 2.72
N ARG A 8 -9.23 -16.33 1.43
CA ARG A 8 -8.41 -16.87 0.34
C ARG A 8 -7.08 -16.13 0.21
N GLN A 9 -7.08 -14.82 0.35
CA GLN A 9 -5.87 -13.99 0.30
C GLN A 9 -4.90 -14.33 1.44
N LEU A 10 -5.41 -14.50 2.67
CA LEU A 10 -4.61 -14.90 3.81
C LEU A 10 -4.02 -16.30 3.62
N ALA A 11 -4.81 -17.27 3.15
CA ALA A 11 -4.30 -18.61 2.87
C ALA A 11 -3.16 -18.61 1.84
N GLN A 12 -3.28 -17.79 0.78
CA GLN A 12 -2.22 -17.64 -0.23
C GLN A 12 -0.99 -16.94 0.35
N PHE A 13 -1.19 -15.93 1.20
CA PHE A 13 -0.11 -15.24 1.90
C PHE A 13 0.63 -16.18 2.86
N ASP A 14 -0.09 -17.02 3.61
CA ASP A 14 0.49 -17.99 4.55
C ASP A 14 1.31 -19.06 3.83
N ALA A 15 0.79 -19.59 2.73
CA ALA A 15 1.53 -20.51 1.86
C ALA A 15 2.83 -19.87 1.34
N LEU A 16 2.80 -18.59 1.00
CA LEU A 16 3.99 -17.86 0.58
C LEU A 16 4.98 -17.66 1.73
N VAL A 17 4.52 -17.20 2.90
CA VAL A 17 5.38 -16.99 4.08
C VAL A 17 6.10 -18.29 4.44
N ALA A 18 5.37 -19.42 4.42
CA ALA A 18 5.95 -20.75 4.63
C ALA A 18 6.99 -21.10 3.56
N ARG A 19 6.65 -20.91 2.27
CA ARG A 19 7.56 -21.17 1.14
C ARG A 19 8.86 -20.36 1.22
N LEU A 20 8.76 -19.10 1.63
CA LEU A 20 9.91 -18.19 1.79
C LEU A 20 10.68 -18.41 3.10
N ASN A 21 10.24 -19.36 3.95
CA ASN A 21 10.79 -19.59 5.28
C ASN A 21 10.88 -18.28 6.08
N LEU A 22 9.78 -17.52 6.08
CA LEU A 22 9.64 -16.28 6.83
C LEU A 22 8.90 -16.53 8.14
N THR A 23 9.33 -15.84 9.18
CA THR A 23 8.62 -15.77 10.46
C THR A 23 7.97 -14.41 10.56
N ILE A 24 6.67 -14.40 10.88
CA ILE A 24 5.95 -13.17 11.21
C ILE A 24 6.30 -12.88 12.67
N GLY A 25 7.03 -11.79 12.92
CA GLY A 25 7.46 -11.39 14.28
C GLY A 25 6.34 -10.70 15.06
N ASP A 26 6.72 -10.00 16.14
CA ASP A 26 5.82 -9.13 16.89
C ASP A 26 5.97 -7.68 16.38
N SER A 27 5.15 -7.32 15.41
CA SER A 27 5.10 -5.99 14.80
C SER A 27 3.66 -5.50 14.71
N PRO A 28 3.41 -4.19 14.52
CA PRO A 28 2.05 -3.68 14.32
C PRO A 28 1.32 -4.40 13.17
N LEU A 29 1.99 -4.66 12.05
CA LEU A 29 1.38 -5.40 10.94
C LEU A 29 1.11 -6.88 11.30
N ALA A 30 1.97 -7.53 12.09
CA ALA A 30 1.70 -8.88 12.58
C ALA A 30 0.46 -8.93 13.48
N GLN A 31 0.28 -7.93 14.34
CA GLN A 31 -0.91 -7.78 15.17
C GLN A 31 -2.16 -7.57 14.30
N SER A 32 -2.08 -6.75 13.25
CA SER A 32 -3.18 -6.63 12.27
C SER A 32 -3.50 -7.95 11.57
N ILE A 33 -2.50 -8.72 11.15
CA ILE A 33 -2.70 -10.06 10.56
C ILE A 33 -3.42 -10.98 11.55
N GLN A 34 -2.97 -11.00 12.82
CA GLN A 34 -3.58 -11.82 13.85
C GLN A 34 -5.03 -11.39 14.13
N GLN A 35 -5.30 -10.09 14.23
CA GLN A 35 -6.64 -9.56 14.46
C GLN A 35 -7.63 -9.97 13.35
N VAL A 36 -7.20 -9.96 12.09
CA VAL A 36 -8.03 -10.42 10.97
C VAL A 36 -8.28 -11.93 11.08
N ARG A 37 -7.27 -12.73 11.45
CA ARG A 37 -7.45 -14.18 11.65
C ARG A 37 -8.39 -14.50 12.80
N ASP A 38 -8.25 -13.81 13.94
CA ASP A 38 -9.10 -14.00 15.12
C ASP A 38 -10.56 -13.69 14.79
N PHE A 39 -10.81 -12.60 14.05
CA PHE A 39 -12.15 -12.24 13.59
C PHE A 39 -12.77 -13.34 12.72
N LEU A 40 -12.00 -13.85 11.74
CA LEU A 40 -12.49 -14.90 10.83
C LEU A 40 -12.78 -16.20 11.59
N ALA A 41 -11.92 -16.57 12.54
CA ALA A 41 -12.10 -17.75 13.37
C ALA A 41 -13.32 -17.64 14.29
N ASP A 42 -13.52 -16.50 14.96
CA ASP A 42 -14.70 -16.26 15.79
C ASP A 42 -15.99 -16.34 14.98
N ARG A 43 -15.99 -15.74 13.79
CA ARG A 43 -17.15 -15.74 12.89
C ARG A 43 -17.54 -17.15 12.44
N GLU A 44 -16.56 -18.06 12.31
CA GLU A 44 -16.81 -19.48 11.98
C GLU A 44 -17.23 -20.31 13.20
N ALA A 45 -16.71 -20.00 14.38
CA ALA A 45 -16.90 -20.80 15.60
C ALA A 45 -18.11 -20.38 16.44
N MET A 46 -18.58 -19.14 16.32
CA MET A 46 -19.59 -18.54 17.20
C MET A 46 -20.91 -18.27 16.46
N ALA A 47 -22.01 -18.18 17.21
CA ALA A 47 -23.27 -17.69 16.66
C ALA A 47 -23.12 -16.21 16.24
N GLN A 48 -23.91 -15.78 15.25
CA GLN A 48 -23.76 -14.44 14.68
C GLN A 48 -23.89 -13.31 15.70
N GLU A 49 -24.84 -13.43 16.62
CA GLU A 49 -25.08 -12.46 17.68
C GLU A 49 -23.87 -12.31 18.62
N ASP A 50 -23.20 -13.42 18.94
CA ASP A 50 -22.09 -13.45 19.87
C ASP A 50 -20.83 -12.81 19.30
N TRP A 51 -20.46 -13.14 18.05
CA TRP A 51 -19.26 -12.54 17.46
C TRP A 51 -19.49 -11.07 17.09
N LEU A 52 -20.71 -10.69 16.68
CA LEU A 52 -21.04 -9.28 16.49
C LEU A 52 -20.90 -8.50 17.80
N ALA A 53 -21.45 -9.00 18.91
CA ALA A 53 -21.32 -8.36 20.21
C ALA A 53 -19.85 -8.24 20.68
N LYS A 54 -19.03 -9.26 20.40
CA LYS A 54 -17.59 -9.24 20.70
C LYS A 54 -16.83 -8.18 19.89
N TRP A 55 -17.12 -8.08 18.59
CA TRP A 55 -16.34 -7.27 17.66
C TRP A 55 -16.88 -5.86 17.43
N ASP A 56 -18.14 -5.56 17.77
CA ASP A 56 -18.73 -4.22 17.60
C ASP A 56 -17.89 -3.10 18.23
N PRO A 57 -17.38 -3.24 19.47
CA PRO A 57 -16.52 -2.21 20.08
C PRO A 57 -15.16 -2.04 19.38
N HIS A 58 -14.71 -3.06 18.63
CA HIS A 58 -13.41 -3.14 17.97
C HIS A 58 -13.51 -3.12 16.44
N PHE A 59 -14.70 -2.82 15.90
CA PHE A 59 -14.96 -2.98 14.48
C PHE A 59 -14.05 -2.10 13.63
N LYS A 60 -13.78 -0.87 14.11
CA LYS A 60 -12.86 0.06 13.43
C LYS A 60 -11.45 -0.53 13.33
N ASP A 61 -10.89 -1.04 14.42
CA ASP A 61 -9.53 -1.59 14.45
C ASP A 61 -9.44 -2.83 13.55
N PHE A 62 -10.47 -3.68 13.58
CA PHE A 62 -10.56 -4.82 12.66
C PHE A 62 -10.59 -4.37 11.21
N TYR A 63 -11.40 -3.36 10.89
CA TYR A 63 -11.55 -2.86 9.52
C TYR A 63 -10.25 -2.24 8.99
N ASP A 64 -9.55 -1.46 9.81
CA ASP A 64 -8.23 -0.90 9.47
C ASP A 64 -7.21 -2.02 9.23
N SER A 65 -7.19 -3.03 10.10
CA SER A 65 -6.35 -4.23 9.94
C SER A 65 -6.70 -5.01 8.67
N GLN A 66 -7.99 -5.17 8.36
CA GLN A 66 -8.46 -5.85 7.15
C GLN A 66 -7.97 -5.14 5.88
N ILE A 67 -8.01 -3.81 5.85
CA ILE A 67 -7.51 -3.03 4.71
C ILE A 67 -6.00 -3.23 4.54
N ALA A 68 -5.22 -3.08 5.62
CA ALA A 68 -3.77 -3.23 5.57
C ALA A 68 -3.35 -4.64 5.10
N VAL A 69 -3.96 -5.67 5.70
CA VAL A 69 -3.70 -7.08 5.37
C VAL A 69 -4.15 -7.40 3.95
N GLY A 70 -5.34 -6.95 3.54
CA GLY A 70 -5.87 -7.18 2.20
C GLY A 70 -4.97 -6.59 1.11
N ARG A 71 -4.52 -5.34 1.30
CA ARG A 71 -3.59 -4.68 0.37
C ARG A 71 -2.23 -5.40 0.28
N LEU A 72 -1.70 -5.86 1.42
CA LEU A 72 -0.48 -6.67 1.45
C LEU A 72 -0.66 -7.97 0.66
N CYS A 73 -1.69 -8.74 0.98
CA CYS A 73 -1.95 -10.02 0.32
C CYS A 73 -2.17 -9.85 -1.19
N ASP A 74 -2.94 -8.84 -1.61
CA ASP A 74 -3.16 -8.54 -3.03
C ASP A 74 -1.83 -8.21 -3.75
N SER A 75 -0.98 -7.38 -3.16
CA SER A 75 0.31 -6.99 -3.77
C SER A 75 1.25 -8.18 -3.92
N VAL A 76 1.31 -9.02 -2.88
CA VAL A 76 2.23 -10.14 -2.77
C VAL A 76 1.84 -11.31 -3.68
N THR A 77 0.55 -11.62 -3.77
CA THR A 77 0.03 -12.72 -4.60
C THR A 77 0.26 -12.47 -6.09
N ARG A 78 0.26 -11.20 -6.52
CA ARG A 78 0.59 -10.79 -7.90
C ARG A 78 2.07 -10.96 -8.26
N LEU A 79 2.94 -11.11 -7.26
CA LEU A 79 4.39 -11.16 -7.41
C LEU A 79 4.98 -12.55 -7.14
N GLN A 80 4.16 -13.61 -7.18
CA GLN A 80 4.64 -14.99 -6.97
C GLN A 80 5.71 -15.45 -7.98
N GLY A 81 5.85 -14.79 -9.13
CA GLY A 81 6.91 -15.04 -10.12
C GLY A 81 8.26 -14.37 -9.81
N GLN A 82 8.36 -13.57 -8.75
CA GLN A 82 9.64 -12.97 -8.34
C GLN A 82 10.58 -14.00 -7.71
N ALA A 83 11.89 -13.72 -7.76
CA ALA A 83 12.88 -14.53 -7.07
C ALA A 83 12.63 -14.52 -5.55
N ASP A 84 12.59 -15.71 -4.96
CA ASP A 84 12.28 -15.91 -3.53
C ASP A 84 13.17 -15.08 -2.60
N GLY A 85 14.46 -14.98 -2.91
CA GLY A 85 15.41 -14.19 -2.12
C GLY A 85 15.02 -12.71 -2.04
N THR A 86 14.64 -12.11 -3.18
CA THR A 86 14.24 -10.71 -3.26
C THR A 86 12.90 -10.47 -2.57
N LEU A 87 11.89 -11.28 -2.88
CA LEU A 87 10.57 -11.15 -2.27
C LEU A 87 10.62 -11.34 -0.75
N ARG A 88 11.47 -12.27 -0.29
CA ARG A 88 11.73 -12.49 1.15
C ARG A 88 12.30 -11.25 1.83
N GLN A 89 13.24 -10.55 1.19
CA GLN A 89 13.83 -9.32 1.75
C GLN A 89 12.79 -8.20 1.88
N TYR A 90 11.99 -7.98 0.83
CA TYR A 90 10.90 -7.00 0.85
C TYR A 90 9.88 -7.31 1.95
N LEU A 91 9.40 -8.56 2.02
CA LEU A 91 8.44 -8.96 3.03
C LEU A 91 8.99 -8.84 4.44
N LYS A 92 10.26 -9.15 4.68
CA LYS A 92 10.89 -8.96 5.99
C LYS A 92 10.87 -7.49 6.42
N LYS A 93 11.14 -6.56 5.49
CA LYS A 93 11.09 -5.11 5.75
C LYS A 93 9.67 -4.65 6.04
N ILE A 94 8.71 -5.04 5.22
CA ILE A 94 7.29 -4.68 5.38
C ILE A 94 6.74 -5.23 6.70
N LEU A 95 6.98 -6.50 7.00
CA LEU A 95 6.50 -7.17 8.22
C LEU A 95 7.17 -6.67 9.51
N SER A 96 8.24 -5.89 9.42
CA SER A 96 8.92 -5.34 10.60
C SER A 96 8.29 -4.04 11.12
N GLY A 97 7.38 -3.40 10.37
CA GLY A 97 6.78 -2.13 10.74
C GLY A 97 5.25 -2.12 10.68
N SER A 98 4.69 -0.92 10.58
CA SER A 98 3.26 -0.69 10.41
C SER A 98 2.93 -0.26 8.98
N LEU A 99 1.73 -0.62 8.53
CA LEU A 99 1.10 -0.07 7.31
C LEU A 99 -0.02 0.91 7.62
N THR A 100 -0.18 1.29 8.90
CA THR A 100 -1.15 2.31 9.32
C THR A 100 -0.79 3.67 8.74
N GLN A 101 -1.81 4.51 8.55
CA GLN A 101 -1.69 5.90 8.10
C GLN A 101 -1.48 6.85 9.29
N ASP A 102 -0.61 6.50 10.23
CA ASP A 102 -0.26 7.32 11.41
C ASP A 102 0.58 8.57 11.09
N PHE A 103 0.82 8.79 9.80
CA PHE A 103 1.56 9.89 9.21
C PHE A 103 3.05 9.99 9.57
N ASP A 104 3.59 9.09 10.39
CA ASP A 104 5.00 9.07 10.78
C ASP A 104 5.82 8.27 9.78
N PRO A 105 6.95 8.77 9.24
CA PRO A 105 7.73 8.04 8.24
C PRO A 105 8.11 6.63 8.70
N GLN A 106 7.78 5.61 7.90
CA GLN A 106 8.14 4.22 8.19
C GLN A 106 8.70 3.53 6.95
N GLU A 107 9.90 2.94 7.09
CA GLU A 107 10.56 2.18 6.03
C GLU A 107 9.64 1.07 5.48
N ALA A 108 8.86 0.41 6.34
CA ALA A 108 7.90 -0.62 5.93
C ALA A 108 6.89 -0.13 4.88
N ARG A 109 6.48 1.14 4.93
CA ARG A 109 5.55 1.72 3.95
C ARG A 109 6.21 2.02 2.62
N ASP A 110 7.47 2.46 2.62
CA ASP A 110 8.23 2.69 1.40
C ASP A 110 8.38 1.38 0.61
N PHE A 111 8.82 0.31 1.28
CA PHE A 111 8.92 -1.03 0.69
C PHE A 111 7.56 -1.58 0.26
N PHE A 112 6.51 -1.33 1.04
CA PHE A 112 5.16 -1.75 0.68
C PHE A 112 4.65 -1.00 -0.56
N TYR A 113 4.95 0.30 -0.68
CA TYR A 113 4.57 1.09 -1.84
C TYR A 113 5.26 0.58 -3.12
N GLU A 114 6.56 0.27 -3.06
CA GLU A 114 7.28 -0.39 -4.14
C GLU A 114 6.63 -1.73 -4.54
N LEU A 115 6.36 -2.59 -3.55
CA LEU A 115 5.73 -3.88 -3.78
C LEU A 115 4.34 -3.75 -4.41
N TRP A 116 3.56 -2.75 -3.98
CA TRP A 116 2.23 -2.48 -4.50
C TRP A 116 2.27 -2.00 -5.97
N ILE A 117 3.17 -1.07 -6.30
CA ILE A 117 3.38 -0.62 -7.69
C ILE A 117 3.82 -1.79 -8.57
N ALA A 118 4.76 -2.61 -8.09
CA ALA A 118 5.20 -3.81 -8.78
C ALA A 118 4.02 -4.78 -9.04
N GLY A 119 3.16 -4.99 -8.05
CA GLY A 119 1.97 -5.83 -8.18
C GLY A 119 0.97 -5.31 -9.23
N ILE A 120 0.73 -3.99 -9.29
CA ILE A 120 -0.12 -3.37 -10.31
C ILE A 120 0.46 -3.59 -11.71
N LEU A 121 1.76 -3.39 -11.88
CA LEU A 121 2.43 -3.56 -13.17
C LEU A 121 2.42 -5.03 -13.63
N ALA A 122 2.62 -5.96 -12.70
CA ALA A 122 2.53 -7.39 -12.99
C ALA A 122 1.12 -7.78 -13.43
N GLU A 123 0.08 -7.27 -12.75
CA GLU A 123 -1.33 -7.48 -13.12
C GLU A 123 -1.65 -6.86 -14.49
N ALA A 124 -1.01 -5.74 -14.85
CA ALA A 124 -1.11 -5.13 -16.18
C ALA A 124 -0.34 -5.89 -17.29
N GLY A 125 0.29 -7.03 -16.97
CA GLY A 125 0.95 -7.91 -17.93
C GLY A 125 2.44 -7.59 -18.19
N PHE A 126 3.05 -6.70 -17.40
CA PHE A 126 4.48 -6.47 -17.49
C PHE A 126 5.26 -7.59 -16.78
N SER A 127 6.42 -7.95 -17.31
CA SER A 127 7.42 -8.70 -16.56
C SER A 127 8.14 -7.76 -15.62
N VAL A 128 7.83 -7.85 -14.34
CA VAL A 128 8.36 -6.98 -13.29
C VAL A 128 9.58 -7.63 -12.63
N THR A 129 10.54 -6.84 -12.16
CA THR A 129 11.63 -7.29 -11.29
C THR A 129 11.84 -6.25 -10.19
N LEU A 130 11.93 -6.69 -8.94
CA LEU A 130 12.25 -5.83 -7.80
C LEU A 130 13.79 -5.68 -7.71
N GLU A 131 14.31 -4.56 -8.20
CA GLU A 131 15.74 -4.22 -8.21
C GLU A 131 15.92 -2.72 -8.46
N GLU A 132 17.13 -2.20 -8.22
CA GLU A 132 17.44 -0.79 -8.47
C GLU A 132 17.08 -0.36 -9.90
N PRO A 133 16.35 0.76 -10.07
CA PRO A 133 16.26 1.90 -9.16
C PRO A 133 15.13 1.83 -8.12
N ASP A 134 14.37 0.73 -8.08
CA ASP A 134 13.43 0.23 -7.04
C ASP A 134 12.63 -0.92 -7.71
N ILE A 135 12.18 -0.67 -8.96
CA ILE A 135 11.51 -1.65 -9.83
C ILE A 135 12.05 -1.51 -11.25
N THR A 136 12.13 -2.62 -11.99
CA THR A 136 12.29 -2.62 -13.44
C THR A 136 11.18 -3.40 -14.12
N VAL A 137 10.80 -2.99 -15.33
CA VAL A 137 9.75 -3.63 -16.13
C VAL A 137 10.19 -3.86 -17.57
N GLN A 138 9.69 -4.94 -18.15
CA GLN A 138 9.87 -5.29 -19.56
C GLN A 138 8.64 -6.04 -20.09
N GLY A 139 8.62 -6.32 -21.40
CA GLY A 139 7.49 -6.98 -22.05
C GLY A 139 6.33 -6.02 -22.34
N ASN A 140 5.14 -6.58 -22.59
CA ASN A 140 3.92 -5.81 -22.89
C ASN A 140 4.10 -4.73 -23.99
N GLY A 141 4.86 -5.06 -25.04
CA GLY A 141 5.13 -4.14 -26.16
C GLY A 141 6.25 -3.11 -25.93
N LEU A 142 6.92 -3.12 -24.77
CA LEU A 142 8.09 -2.25 -24.55
C LEU A 142 9.28 -2.71 -25.39
N SER A 143 9.88 -1.76 -26.13
CA SER A 143 11.08 -1.99 -26.93
C SER A 143 12.36 -2.11 -26.10
N GLN A 144 12.32 -1.66 -24.84
CA GLN A 144 13.45 -1.70 -23.91
C GLN A 144 12.94 -1.81 -22.47
N LYS A 145 13.83 -2.24 -21.58
CA LYS A 145 13.59 -2.27 -20.14
C LYS A 145 13.45 -0.85 -19.60
N LEU A 146 12.44 -0.63 -18.75
CA LEU A 146 12.22 0.64 -18.07
C LEU A 146 12.48 0.51 -16.57
N GLY A 147 13.07 1.54 -15.98
CA GLY A 147 13.21 1.69 -14.54
C GLY A 147 12.03 2.45 -13.94
N ILE A 148 11.67 2.14 -12.71
CA ILE A 148 10.66 2.88 -11.95
C ILE A 148 11.25 3.14 -10.58
N ALA A 149 11.48 4.41 -10.29
CA ALA A 149 11.93 4.87 -8.97
C ALA A 149 10.71 5.28 -8.17
N CYS A 150 10.44 4.58 -7.07
CA CYS A 150 9.29 4.78 -6.21
C CYS A 150 9.67 5.70 -5.04
N LYS A 151 8.81 6.67 -4.72
CA LYS A 151 8.98 7.50 -3.52
C LYS A 151 7.65 7.73 -2.84
N TYR A 152 7.66 7.65 -1.52
CA TYR A 152 6.48 7.78 -0.69
C TYR A 152 6.68 8.92 0.33
N PRO A 153 6.66 10.19 -0.12
CA PRO A 153 6.90 11.34 0.75
C PRO A 153 5.85 11.45 1.87
N SER A 154 6.29 11.79 3.08
CA SER A 154 5.38 11.94 4.24
C SER A 154 4.81 13.35 4.40
N SER A 155 5.26 14.29 3.55
CA SER A 155 4.85 15.70 3.54
C SER A 155 5.04 16.34 2.16
N GLU A 156 4.25 17.39 1.87
CA GLU A 156 4.32 18.17 0.62
C GLU A 156 5.72 18.71 0.34
N LYS A 157 6.40 19.21 1.38
CA LYS A 157 7.78 19.75 1.30
C LYS A 157 8.80 18.76 0.76
N GLN A 158 8.55 17.46 0.89
CA GLN A 158 9.45 16.40 0.44
C GLN A 158 9.26 16.02 -1.03
N ILE A 159 8.13 16.37 -1.66
CA ILE A 159 7.74 15.91 -3.01
C ILE A 159 8.85 16.22 -4.02
N HIS A 160 9.24 17.49 -4.16
CA HIS A 160 10.26 17.89 -5.14
C HIS A 160 11.62 17.26 -4.89
N THR A 161 12.04 17.21 -3.62
CA THR A 161 13.31 16.57 -3.24
C THR A 161 13.30 15.07 -3.60
N HIS A 162 12.19 14.38 -3.38
CA HIS A 162 12.04 12.96 -3.69
C HIS A 162 12.01 12.72 -5.21
N ILE A 163 11.31 13.55 -5.97
CA ILE A 163 11.32 13.50 -7.44
C ILE A 163 12.73 13.68 -7.98
N ASN A 164 13.47 14.68 -7.51
CA ASN A 164 14.85 14.93 -7.97
C ASN A 164 15.78 13.75 -7.63
N LYS A 165 15.63 13.14 -6.44
CA LYS A 165 16.38 11.92 -6.07
C LYS A 165 16.03 10.74 -6.97
N ALA A 166 14.76 10.54 -7.28
CA ALA A 166 14.28 9.46 -8.14
C ALA A 166 14.77 9.62 -9.59
N LEU A 167 14.72 10.83 -10.15
CA LEU A 167 15.31 11.13 -11.46
C LEU A 167 16.82 10.87 -11.46
N SER A 168 17.52 11.28 -10.39
CA SER A 168 18.96 11.01 -10.23
C SER A 168 19.27 9.52 -10.10
N GLN A 169 18.38 8.71 -9.47
CA GLN A 169 18.49 7.25 -9.46
C GLN A 169 18.38 6.69 -10.88
N LEU A 170 17.32 7.04 -11.62
CA LEU A 170 17.12 6.58 -13.00
C LEU A 170 18.33 6.90 -13.89
N GLN A 171 18.84 8.13 -13.81
CA GLN A 171 20.02 8.55 -14.57
C GLN A 171 21.28 7.76 -14.20
N ARG A 172 21.55 7.54 -12.91
CA ARG A 172 22.73 6.78 -12.45
C ARG A 172 22.71 5.33 -12.91
N HIS A 173 21.53 4.72 -13.01
CA HIS A 173 21.36 3.36 -13.49
C HIS A 173 21.28 3.28 -15.03
N GLY A 174 21.32 4.42 -15.74
CA GLY A 174 21.27 4.45 -17.20
C GLY A 174 19.94 3.94 -17.77
N LEU A 175 18.86 4.03 -17.01
CA LEU A 175 17.53 3.53 -17.39
C LEU A 175 16.61 4.68 -17.76
N GLN A 176 15.88 4.51 -18.87
CA GLN A 176 14.67 5.30 -19.12
C GLN A 176 13.55 4.81 -18.21
N GLY A 177 12.62 5.68 -17.82
CA GLY A 177 11.66 5.29 -16.82
C GLY A 177 10.74 6.38 -16.32
N PHE A 178 10.02 6.03 -15.25
CA PHE A 178 9.08 6.92 -14.58
C PHE A 178 9.39 7.01 -13.09
N VAL A 179 8.96 8.11 -12.49
CA VAL A 179 8.96 8.27 -11.04
C VAL A 179 7.55 7.98 -10.54
N ALA A 180 7.40 7.00 -9.66
CA ALA A 180 6.13 6.70 -9.00
C ALA A 180 6.11 7.41 -7.64
N ILE A 181 5.23 8.40 -7.47
CA ILE A 181 5.08 9.15 -6.21
C ILE A 181 3.76 8.78 -5.53
N GLY A 182 3.83 8.27 -4.31
CA GLY A 182 2.63 8.07 -3.47
C GLY A 182 2.25 9.38 -2.79
N LEU A 183 1.00 9.80 -2.98
CA LEU A 183 0.47 11.08 -2.48
C LEU A 183 -0.64 10.91 -1.44
N ASP A 184 -1.15 9.70 -1.24
CA ASP A 184 -2.27 9.41 -0.35
C ASP A 184 -2.00 9.87 1.08
N GLN A 185 -0.81 9.62 1.63
CA GLN A 185 -0.46 10.10 2.97
C GLN A 185 -0.55 11.63 3.09
N ILE A 186 -0.11 12.37 2.06
CA ILE A 186 -0.14 13.84 2.06
C ILE A 186 -1.57 14.34 1.94
N ILE A 187 -2.31 13.81 0.97
CA ILE A 187 -3.72 14.17 0.72
C ILE A 187 -4.55 13.93 1.97
N LEU A 188 -4.45 12.73 2.58
CA LEU A 188 -5.22 12.40 3.78
C LEU A 188 -4.83 13.26 4.98
N ARG A 189 -3.54 13.62 5.12
CA ARG A 189 -3.09 14.53 6.18
C ARG A 189 -3.71 15.91 6.02
N GLU A 190 -3.69 16.47 4.82
CA GLU A 190 -4.25 17.81 4.56
C GLU A 190 -5.77 17.83 4.74
N LEU A 191 -6.45 16.81 4.21
CA LEU A 191 -7.90 16.65 4.36
C LEU A 191 -8.32 16.56 5.82
N PHE A 192 -7.73 15.65 6.60
CA PHE A 192 -8.17 15.40 7.98
C PHE A 192 -7.47 16.25 9.04
N GLY A 193 -6.34 16.88 8.71
CA GLY A 193 -5.58 17.71 9.63
C GLY A 193 -6.04 19.17 9.70
N SER A 194 -6.72 19.67 8.67
CA SER A 194 -7.06 21.11 8.57
C SER A 194 -8.49 21.41 8.17
N THR A 195 -9.18 20.47 7.51
CA THR A 195 -10.48 20.73 6.88
C THR A 195 -11.56 19.83 7.48
N PHE A 196 -12.58 20.43 8.08
CA PHE A 196 -13.78 19.68 8.42
C PHE A 196 -14.50 19.28 7.13
N VAL A 197 -14.57 17.98 6.84
CA VAL A 197 -15.36 17.45 5.73
C VAL A 197 -16.82 17.35 6.17
N ASP A 198 -17.64 18.29 5.71
CA ASP A 198 -19.08 18.26 5.96
C ASP A 198 -19.78 17.28 5.02
N PHE A 199 -20.04 16.07 5.51
CA PHE A 199 -20.75 15.03 4.76
C PHE A 199 -22.23 15.36 4.50
N ASN A 200 -22.80 16.36 5.17
CA ASN A 200 -24.18 16.81 4.91
C ASN A 200 -24.24 17.86 3.79
N LYS A 201 -23.09 18.30 3.27
CA LYS A 201 -23.02 19.38 2.28
C LYS A 201 -23.71 18.99 0.97
N GLY A 202 -24.83 19.65 0.71
CA GLY A 202 -25.53 19.60 -0.58
C GLY A 202 -26.30 18.31 -0.86
N ASN A 203 -26.76 17.58 0.18
CA ASN A 203 -27.52 16.33 0.04
C ASN A 203 -26.84 15.29 -0.88
N LYS A 204 -25.50 15.31 -0.95
CA LYS A 204 -24.73 14.33 -1.71
C LYS A 204 -24.48 13.09 -0.87
N HIS A 205 -24.21 11.97 -1.54
CA HIS A 205 -23.74 10.78 -0.86
C HIS A 205 -22.38 11.06 -0.19
N PRO A 206 -22.11 10.61 1.05
CA PRO A 206 -20.85 10.91 1.75
C PRO A 206 -19.59 10.54 0.96
N LEU A 207 -19.63 9.47 0.18
CA LEU A 207 -18.51 9.08 -0.69
C LEU A 207 -18.26 10.08 -1.83
N ASP A 208 -19.29 10.72 -2.37
CA ASP A 208 -19.14 11.74 -3.41
C ASP A 208 -18.51 13.02 -2.83
N VAL A 209 -18.89 13.35 -1.59
CA VAL A 209 -18.29 14.47 -0.84
C VAL A 209 -16.81 14.20 -0.60
N LEU A 210 -16.47 12.99 -0.13
CA LEU A 210 -15.09 12.59 0.12
C LEU A 210 -14.26 12.59 -1.16
N GLN A 211 -14.78 12.00 -2.25
CA GLN A 211 -14.11 11.98 -3.55
C GLN A 211 -13.84 13.40 -4.05
N SER A 212 -14.84 14.29 -3.98
CA SER A 212 -14.68 15.68 -4.39
C SER A 212 -13.60 16.41 -3.58
N ALA A 213 -13.48 16.12 -2.28
CA ALA A 213 -12.46 16.71 -1.43
C ALA A 213 -11.06 16.17 -1.77
N ILE A 214 -10.94 14.85 -1.98
CA ILE A 214 -9.71 14.20 -2.45
C ILE A 214 -9.26 14.81 -3.78
N ASP A 215 -10.16 14.91 -4.76
CA ASP A 215 -9.84 15.46 -6.08
C ASP A 215 -9.34 16.92 -5.98
N ALA A 216 -9.94 17.72 -5.10
CA ALA A 216 -9.50 19.09 -4.88
C ALA A 216 -8.07 19.18 -4.33
N GLU A 217 -7.73 18.34 -3.33
CA GLU A 217 -6.37 18.29 -2.78
C GLU A 217 -5.36 17.71 -3.79
N VAL A 218 -5.74 16.71 -4.59
CA VAL A 218 -4.90 16.19 -5.67
C VAL A 218 -4.58 17.30 -6.68
N VAL A 219 -5.60 18.03 -7.14
CA VAL A 219 -5.42 19.14 -8.10
C VAL A 219 -4.52 20.23 -7.52
N LYS A 220 -4.68 20.55 -6.24
CA LYS A 220 -3.82 21.51 -5.54
C LYS A 220 -2.37 21.03 -5.54
N ILE A 221 -2.09 19.83 -5.05
CA ILE A 221 -0.73 19.27 -4.95
C ILE A 221 -0.07 19.10 -6.32
N VAL A 222 -0.80 18.60 -7.33
CA VAL A 222 -0.26 18.40 -8.68
C VAL A 222 -0.10 19.72 -9.44
N GLY A 223 -0.96 20.71 -9.15
CA GLY A 223 -0.89 22.06 -9.72
C GLY A 223 0.29 22.88 -9.20
N GLU A 224 0.89 22.49 -8.07
CA GLU A 224 2.10 23.12 -7.56
C GLU A 224 3.26 22.91 -8.53
N ARG A 225 3.61 24.00 -9.22
CA ARG A 225 4.78 23.98 -10.09
C ARG A 225 6.02 23.76 -9.24
N PRO A 226 7.00 22.96 -9.73
CA PRO A 226 8.32 22.91 -9.14
C PRO A 226 8.84 24.33 -8.94
N LYS A 227 9.04 24.72 -7.68
CA LYS A 227 9.84 25.91 -7.39
C LYS A 227 11.20 25.63 -8.02
N LYS A 228 11.66 26.54 -8.89
CA LYS A 228 13.04 26.47 -9.39
C LYS A 228 13.94 26.54 -8.16
N TYR A 229 14.55 25.42 -7.79
CA TYR A 229 15.59 25.35 -6.78
C TYR A 229 16.94 25.56 -7.46
#